data_AF-A0A9D5CAI2-F1
#
_entry.id   AF-A0A9D5CAI2-F1
#
_cell.length_a   1.000
_cell.length_b   1.000
_cell.length_c   1.000
_cell.angle_alpha   90.00
_cell.angle_beta   90.00
_cell.angle_gamma   90.00
#
_symmetry.space_group_name_H-M   'P 1'
#
loop_
_entity.id
_entity.type
_entity.pdbx_description
1 polymer ?
#
loop_
_entity_poly.entity_id
_entity_poly.type
_entity_poly.pdbx_seq_one_letter_code
_entity_poly.pdbx_strand_id
1 'polypeptide(L)'
;MTMAAMAAAATTTKAFLSPARPQPTSLAISSVSSTLKPSSRSYPLPILKSPLRSRSKLSAISASAATPSSITTFHGPCFVVGDNIDTDQIIPAEHLTLVPSKPDEYRKLGTLALVGLPTDLYPTPFVPPDSPSTPYPIIIAGANFGCGSSREHAPVALGAAGARAVVAESYARIFFRNSVATGEIYPVETETVGMFRECTTGDVVTLDLAGSRLINHTTGKEYKLKPIGDAELKAV
;
A
#
# COMPACT_ATOMS: atom_id res chain seq x y z
N MET A 1 20.09 -31.46 59.98
CA MET A 1 19.72 -30.45 61.00
C MET A 1 19.70 -29.12 60.26
N THR A 2 18.61 -28.36 60.13
CA THR A 2 17.28 -28.35 60.79
C THR A 2 16.32 -27.68 59.75
N MET A 3 15.11 -28.17 59.45
CA MET A 3 13.82 -27.86 60.15
C MET A 3 13.71 -26.37 60.55
N ALA A 4 12.67 -25.59 60.25
CA ALA A 4 11.39 -25.77 59.53
C ALA A 4 11.00 -24.37 58.93
N ALA A 5 9.79 -24.00 58.49
CA ALA A 5 8.43 -24.57 58.57
C ALA A 5 7.54 -24.04 57.41
N MET A 6 6.22 -24.26 57.48
CA MET A 6 5.19 -23.77 56.55
C MET A 6 4.44 -22.54 57.13
N ALA A 7 3.83 -21.73 56.26
CA ALA A 7 2.57 -21.06 56.57
C ALA A 7 1.74 -20.89 55.30
N ALA A 8 0.57 -21.53 55.25
CA ALA A 8 -0.41 -21.37 54.18
C ALA A 8 -1.57 -20.50 54.66
N ALA A 9 -2.07 -19.60 53.82
CA ALA A 9 -3.29 -18.83 54.07
C ALA A 9 -4.12 -18.76 52.79
N ALA A 10 -5.19 -19.57 52.73
CA ALA A 10 -6.23 -19.46 51.73
C ALA A 10 -7.34 -18.55 52.26
N THR A 11 -7.85 -17.61 51.46
CA THR A 11 -9.05 -16.84 51.82
C THR A 11 -9.87 -16.47 50.60
N THR A 12 -10.97 -17.21 50.46
CA THR A 12 -12.31 -16.73 50.07
C THR A 12 -12.50 -15.98 48.74
N THR A 13 -13.07 -16.72 47.80
CA THR A 13 -13.88 -16.27 46.67
C THR A 13 -14.84 -15.12 46.98
N LYS A 14 -14.93 -14.14 46.07
CA LYS A 14 -16.16 -13.36 45.86
C LYS A 14 -16.33 -12.98 44.39
N ALA A 15 -17.09 -13.78 43.64
CA ALA A 15 -17.49 -13.43 42.29
C ALA A 15 -18.46 -12.23 42.34
N PHE A 16 -18.12 -11.14 41.64
CA PHE A 16 -18.99 -9.98 41.54
C PHE A 16 -19.70 -9.98 40.18
N LEU A 17 -20.99 -10.27 40.23
CA LEU A 17 -21.86 -10.38 39.06
C LEU A 17 -22.12 -8.99 38.49
N SER A 18 -21.64 -8.68 37.27
CA SER A 18 -21.97 -7.42 36.59
C SER A 18 -23.38 -7.48 35.99
N PRO A 19 -24.25 -6.47 36.23
CA PRO A 19 -25.61 -6.48 35.72
C PRO A 19 -25.66 -6.24 34.20
N ALA A 20 -26.59 -6.91 33.53
CA ALA A 20 -26.76 -6.86 32.08
C ALA A 20 -27.18 -5.47 31.58
N ARG A 21 -26.56 -5.03 30.48
CA ARG A 21 -26.90 -3.78 29.78
C ARG A 21 -28.20 -3.99 28.97
N PRO A 22 -29.22 -3.13 29.09
CA PRO A 22 -30.46 -3.26 28.33
C PRO A 22 -30.23 -3.01 26.83
N GLN A 23 -30.86 -3.84 25.99
CA GLN A 23 -30.90 -3.69 24.54
C GLN A 23 -31.88 -2.57 24.14
N PRO A 24 -31.55 -1.71 23.16
CA PRO A 24 -32.50 -0.75 22.62
C PRO A 24 -33.61 -1.45 21.83
N THR A 25 -34.84 -0.99 22.03
CA THR A 25 -36.06 -1.56 21.43
C THR A 25 -36.15 -1.30 19.93
N SER A 26 -36.60 -2.32 19.20
CA SER A 26 -36.99 -2.19 17.79
C SER A 26 -38.13 -1.17 17.64
N LEU A 27 -37.89 -0.11 16.86
CA LEU A 27 -38.93 0.81 16.39
C LEU A 27 -39.24 0.48 14.94
N ALA A 28 -40.46 0.00 14.70
CA ALA A 28 -40.94 -0.31 13.36
C ALA A 28 -41.08 0.98 12.54
N ILE A 29 -40.33 1.09 11.44
CA ILE A 29 -40.53 2.13 10.45
C ILE A 29 -41.68 1.71 9.54
N SER A 30 -42.74 2.51 9.50
CA SER A 30 -43.93 2.28 8.69
C SER A 30 -43.63 2.38 7.19
N SER A 31 -44.25 1.49 6.43
CA SER A 31 -44.15 1.46 4.97
C SER A 31 -44.87 2.64 4.33
N VAL A 32 -44.11 3.53 3.68
CA VAL A 32 -44.64 4.56 2.77
C VAL A 32 -44.42 4.14 1.32
N SER A 33 -45.42 3.49 0.74
CA SER A 33 -45.45 3.15 -0.69
C SER A 33 -45.64 4.41 -1.55
N SER A 34 -44.57 4.95 -2.13
CA SER A 34 -44.65 6.03 -3.11
C SER A 34 -44.71 5.48 -4.54
N THR A 35 -45.92 5.36 -5.08
CA THR A 35 -46.21 4.81 -6.41
C THR A 35 -45.75 5.75 -7.54
N LEU A 36 -44.52 5.60 -8.02
CA LEU A 36 -44.01 6.34 -9.18
C LEU A 36 -44.46 5.67 -10.50
N LYS A 37 -45.35 6.35 -11.23
CA LYS A 37 -45.76 5.95 -12.58
C LYS A 37 -44.64 6.23 -13.59
N PRO A 38 -44.20 5.27 -14.42
CA PRO A 38 -43.39 5.56 -15.58
C PRO A 38 -44.26 6.22 -16.67
N SER A 39 -43.98 7.48 -17.01
CA SER A 39 -44.60 8.14 -18.16
C SER A 39 -43.87 7.71 -19.44
N SER A 40 -44.61 7.04 -20.33
CA SER A 40 -44.14 6.70 -21.67
C SER A 40 -44.11 7.96 -22.56
N ARG A 41 -42.89 8.39 -22.94
CA ARG A 41 -42.70 9.32 -24.05
C ARG A 41 -41.79 8.72 -25.11
N SER A 42 -42.46 8.15 -26.12
CA SER A 42 -41.87 7.81 -27.41
C SER A 42 -41.42 9.06 -28.14
N TYR A 43 -40.14 9.12 -28.53
CA TYR A 43 -39.60 10.11 -29.45
C TYR A 43 -39.11 9.41 -30.73
N PRO A 44 -39.55 9.82 -31.93
CA PRO A 44 -39.20 9.15 -33.17
C PRO A 44 -37.76 9.46 -33.62
N LEU A 45 -37.08 8.46 -34.17
CA LEU A 45 -35.75 8.58 -34.77
C LEU A 45 -35.83 9.24 -36.17
N PRO A 46 -35.01 10.26 -36.47
CA PRO A 46 -34.79 10.69 -37.85
C PRO A 46 -33.74 9.81 -38.54
N ILE A 47 -34.14 9.19 -39.65
CA ILE A 47 -33.25 8.45 -40.56
C ILE A 47 -32.34 9.45 -41.29
N LEU A 48 -31.02 9.34 -41.12
CA LEU A 48 -30.06 10.08 -41.95
C LEU A 48 -29.29 9.15 -42.89
N LYS A 49 -29.31 9.50 -44.17
CA LYS A 49 -28.80 8.68 -45.28
C LYS A 49 -27.27 8.74 -45.35
N SER A 50 -26.65 7.58 -45.57
CA SER A 50 -25.21 7.46 -45.84
C SER A 50 -24.83 7.99 -47.23
N PRO A 51 -23.73 8.75 -47.36
CA PRO A 51 -22.99 8.87 -48.61
C PRO A 51 -21.78 7.92 -48.61
N LEU A 52 -21.73 7.00 -49.57
CA LEU A 52 -20.54 6.22 -49.88
C LEU A 52 -19.39 7.15 -50.28
N ARG A 53 -18.27 7.13 -49.55
CA ARG A 53 -17.04 7.82 -49.95
C ARG A 53 -15.88 6.85 -50.08
N SER A 54 -15.65 6.39 -51.31
CA SER A 54 -14.39 5.76 -51.72
C SER A 54 -13.21 6.69 -51.45
N ARG A 55 -12.14 6.17 -50.82
CA ARG A 55 -10.76 6.59 -51.09
C ARG A 55 -9.72 5.60 -50.57
N SER A 56 -8.98 5.02 -51.53
CA SER A 56 -7.54 4.72 -51.50
C SER A 56 -6.90 4.16 -50.22
N LYS A 57 -6.42 2.91 -50.31
CA LYS A 57 -5.30 2.42 -49.49
C LYS A 57 -4.11 3.38 -49.57
N LEU A 58 -3.62 3.83 -48.42
CA LEU A 58 -2.29 4.41 -48.28
C LEU A 58 -1.63 3.74 -47.08
N SER A 59 -0.53 3.05 -47.35
CA SER A 59 0.33 2.49 -46.30
C SER A 59 1.05 3.63 -45.60
N ALA A 60 0.70 3.88 -44.35
CA ALA A 60 1.51 4.71 -43.46
C ALA A 60 2.24 3.77 -42.50
N ILE A 61 3.51 3.52 -42.77
CA ILE A 61 4.42 2.94 -41.79
C ILE A 61 4.59 4.01 -40.72
N SER A 62 3.77 3.96 -39.67
CA SER A 62 3.98 4.78 -38.49
C SER A 62 5.22 4.25 -37.78
N ALA A 63 6.36 4.86 -38.09
CA ALA A 63 7.54 4.74 -37.24
C ALA A 63 7.13 5.30 -35.88
N SER A 64 6.90 4.40 -34.91
CA SER A 64 6.50 4.78 -33.56
C SER A 64 7.55 5.71 -33.00
N ALA A 65 7.21 6.99 -32.85
CA ALA A 65 8.07 7.95 -32.21
C ALA A 65 8.27 7.48 -30.76
N ALA A 66 9.50 7.10 -30.42
CA ALA A 66 9.85 6.74 -29.06
C ALA A 66 9.76 8.00 -28.19
N THR A 67 8.58 8.20 -27.58
CA THR A 67 8.36 9.18 -26.52
C THR A 67 9.42 8.95 -25.43
N PRO A 68 10.07 10.01 -24.91
CA PRO A 68 11.15 9.84 -23.94
C PRO A 68 10.66 9.03 -22.73
N SER A 69 11.28 7.88 -22.52
CA SER A 69 10.84 6.89 -21.55
C SER A 69 10.96 7.44 -20.14
N SER A 70 9.85 7.49 -19.41
CA SER A 70 9.87 7.63 -17.96
C SER A 70 10.76 6.52 -17.37
N ILE A 71 11.58 6.86 -16.37
CA ILE A 71 12.43 5.86 -15.69
C ILE A 71 11.52 4.78 -15.12
N THR A 72 11.56 3.61 -15.76
CA THR A 72 10.67 2.47 -15.53
C THR A 72 11.39 1.35 -14.80
N THR A 73 12.62 1.59 -14.35
CA THR A 73 13.47 0.61 -13.70
C THR A 73 14.14 1.20 -12.46
N PHE A 74 14.04 0.50 -11.33
CA PHE A 74 14.74 0.84 -10.09
C PHE A 74 15.71 -0.29 -9.72
N HIS A 75 16.90 0.07 -9.25
CA HIS A 75 17.96 -0.87 -8.87
C HIS A 75 18.57 -0.46 -7.53
N GLY A 76 18.83 -1.44 -6.66
CA GLY A 76 19.48 -1.23 -5.37
C GLY A 76 19.17 -2.36 -4.38
N PRO A 77 19.65 -2.25 -3.13
CA PRO A 77 19.32 -3.22 -2.09
C PRO A 77 17.84 -3.09 -1.71
N CYS A 78 17.15 -4.20 -1.43
CA CYS A 78 15.78 -4.18 -0.94
C CYS A 78 15.70 -4.19 0.59
N PHE A 79 14.59 -3.65 1.11
CA PHE A 79 14.18 -3.84 2.51
C PHE A 79 13.00 -4.81 2.56
N VAL A 80 13.10 -5.88 3.33
CA VAL A 80 12.10 -6.96 3.37
C VAL A 80 11.27 -6.88 4.64
N VAL A 81 9.95 -6.89 4.49
CA VAL A 81 8.96 -6.90 5.57
C VAL A 81 7.91 -8.00 5.36
N GLY A 82 7.27 -8.42 6.44
CA GLY A 82 6.28 -9.50 6.44
C GLY A 82 4.87 -9.08 6.03
N ASP A 83 3.91 -9.90 6.44
CA ASP A 83 2.47 -9.68 6.25
C ASP A 83 1.90 -8.63 7.22
N ASN A 84 0.84 -7.94 6.80
CA ASN A 84 0.04 -7.00 7.62
C ASN A 84 0.82 -5.83 8.25
N ILE A 85 1.78 -5.27 7.52
CA ILE A 85 2.44 -4.03 7.95
C ILE A 85 1.42 -2.89 7.93
N ASP A 86 1.09 -2.36 9.12
CA ASP A 86 0.07 -1.34 9.28
C ASP A 86 0.62 0.10 9.16
N THR A 87 -0.27 1.10 9.12
CA THR A 87 0.15 2.49 8.96
C THR A 87 0.76 3.12 10.22
N ASP A 88 0.61 2.54 11.43
CA ASP A 88 1.38 2.95 12.62
C ASP A 88 2.81 2.41 12.57
N GLN A 89 3.00 1.18 12.06
CA GLN A 89 4.31 0.60 11.82
C GLN A 89 5.10 1.39 10.76
N ILE A 90 4.41 1.87 9.71
CA ILE A 90 5.01 2.76 8.70
C ILE A 90 5.31 4.15 9.28
N ILE A 91 4.36 4.76 9.99
CA ILE A 91 4.56 6.06 10.64
C ILE A 91 3.63 6.23 11.87
N PRO A 92 4.17 6.20 13.11
CA PRO A 92 3.38 6.35 14.33
C PRO A 92 2.55 7.64 14.39
N ALA A 93 1.37 7.56 15.00
CA ALA A 93 0.41 8.66 15.10
C ALA A 93 0.98 9.99 15.66
N GLU A 94 1.97 9.93 16.55
CA GLU A 94 2.63 11.09 17.15
C GLU A 94 3.40 11.98 16.14
N HIS A 95 3.85 11.40 15.03
CA HIS A 95 4.61 12.11 14.00
C HIS A 95 3.74 12.78 12.94
N LEU A 96 2.41 12.58 12.96
CA LEU A 96 1.45 13.15 12.02
C LEU A 96 1.26 14.68 12.17
N THR A 97 1.92 15.28 13.17
CA THR A 97 2.03 16.74 13.36
C THR A 97 2.98 17.40 12.34
N LEU A 98 3.83 16.62 11.66
CA LEU A 98 4.68 17.11 10.57
C LEU A 98 3.86 17.40 9.31
N VAL A 99 4.18 18.50 8.63
CA VAL A 99 3.49 19.01 7.44
C VAL A 99 4.31 18.71 6.17
N PRO A 100 3.90 17.75 5.32
CA PRO A 100 4.63 17.39 4.09
C PRO A 100 4.91 18.54 3.12
N SER A 101 4.07 19.59 3.12
CA SER A 101 4.25 20.77 2.25
C SER A 101 5.48 21.62 2.58
N LYS A 102 6.14 21.39 3.73
CA LYS A 102 7.37 22.12 4.12
C LYS A 102 8.60 21.22 3.91
N PRO A 103 9.62 21.65 3.15
CA PRO A 103 10.77 20.80 2.82
C PRO A 103 11.50 20.18 4.01
N ASP A 104 11.68 20.92 5.11
CA ASP A 104 12.40 20.41 6.28
C ASP A 104 11.59 19.40 7.10
N GLU A 105 10.27 19.61 7.21
CA GLU A 105 9.36 18.66 7.87
C GLU A 105 9.12 17.41 7.01
N TYR A 106 9.09 17.55 5.68
CA TYR A 106 9.07 16.42 4.74
C TYR A 106 10.32 15.52 4.91
N ARG A 107 11.53 16.11 4.90
CA ARG A 107 12.78 15.35 5.15
C ARG A 107 12.74 14.66 6.51
N LYS A 108 12.28 15.35 7.56
CA LYS A 108 12.13 14.76 8.89
C LYS A 108 11.12 13.61 8.91
N LEU A 109 10.01 13.71 8.18
CA LEU A 109 9.04 12.62 8.03
C LEU A 109 9.69 11.40 7.36
N GLY A 110 10.56 11.62 6.36
CA GLY A 110 11.40 10.58 5.75
C GLY A 110 12.28 9.84 6.76
N THR A 111 12.95 10.55 7.68
CA THR A 111 13.78 9.91 8.72
C THR A 111 13.01 9.05 9.72
N LEU A 112 11.68 9.12 9.72
CA LEU A 112 10.78 8.39 10.63
C LEU A 112 10.03 7.25 9.91
N ALA A 113 10.37 6.97 8.65
CA ALA A 113 9.77 5.90 7.87
C ALA A 113 10.09 4.51 8.46
N LEU A 114 9.05 3.70 8.65
CA LEU A 114 9.09 2.35 9.23
C LEU A 114 9.66 2.27 10.67
N VAL A 115 9.69 3.40 11.40
CA VAL A 115 10.18 3.45 12.80
C VAL A 115 9.29 2.68 13.79
N GLY A 116 8.02 2.42 13.44
CA GLY A 116 7.09 1.64 14.26
C GLY A 116 7.23 0.12 14.09
N LEU A 117 8.18 -0.37 13.27
CA LEU A 117 8.45 -1.80 13.17
C LEU A 117 9.04 -2.36 14.48
N PRO A 118 8.63 -3.55 14.93
CA PRO A 118 9.20 -4.18 16.13
C PRO A 118 10.65 -4.61 15.90
N THR A 119 11.59 -4.02 16.64
CA THR A 119 13.04 -4.23 16.51
C THR A 119 13.46 -5.70 16.64
N ASP A 120 12.74 -6.49 17.44
CA ASP A 120 13.00 -7.92 17.62
C ASP A 120 12.82 -8.74 16.33
N LEU A 121 11.93 -8.29 15.43
CA LEU A 121 11.69 -8.91 14.12
C LEU A 121 12.47 -8.20 13.00
N TYR A 122 12.71 -6.90 13.16
CA TYR A 122 13.38 -6.03 12.18
C TYR A 122 14.57 -5.31 12.82
N PRO A 123 15.68 -6.02 13.11
CA PRO A 123 16.83 -5.45 13.82
C PRO A 123 17.63 -4.44 12.96
N THR A 124 17.49 -4.51 11.63
CA THR A 124 18.03 -3.51 10.70
C THR A 124 16.99 -2.41 10.49
N PRO A 125 17.26 -1.15 10.86
CA PRO A 125 16.32 -0.06 10.62
C PRO A 125 16.23 0.29 9.13
N PHE A 126 15.06 0.71 8.68
CA PHE A 126 14.84 1.12 7.29
C PHE A 126 15.62 2.39 6.93
N VAL A 127 15.65 3.37 7.83
CA VAL A 127 16.52 4.55 7.75
C VAL A 127 17.57 4.45 8.87
N PRO A 128 18.88 4.44 8.57
CA PRO A 128 19.92 4.48 9.59
C PRO A 128 19.82 5.75 10.45
N PRO A 129 20.06 5.70 11.78
CA PRO A 129 19.87 6.86 12.68
C PRO A 129 20.63 8.14 12.29
N ASP A 130 21.81 7.98 11.70
CA ASP A 130 22.68 9.09 11.27
C ASP A 130 22.52 9.44 9.77
N SER A 131 21.47 8.94 9.11
CA SER A 131 21.21 9.15 7.68
C SER A 131 19.91 9.93 7.44
N PRO A 132 19.89 10.91 6.51
CA PRO A 132 18.67 11.60 6.10
C PRO A 132 17.76 10.74 5.21
N SER A 133 18.24 9.60 4.70
CA SER A 133 17.55 8.75 3.73
C SER A 133 17.86 7.26 3.93
N THR A 134 16.97 6.40 3.45
CA THR A 134 17.20 4.95 3.37
C THR A 134 18.24 4.62 2.28
N PRO A 135 19.06 3.57 2.44
CA PRO A 135 19.81 2.97 1.34
C PRO A 135 18.93 2.07 0.45
N TYR A 136 17.67 1.78 0.83
CA TYR A 136 16.80 0.79 0.22
C TYR A 136 15.73 1.42 -0.70
N PRO A 137 15.98 1.58 -2.01
CA PRO A 137 14.99 2.18 -2.93
C PRO A 137 13.74 1.31 -3.17
N ILE A 138 13.79 0.03 -2.79
CA ILE A 138 12.71 -0.95 -3.04
C ILE A 138 12.37 -1.66 -1.73
N ILE A 139 11.10 -1.65 -1.35
CA ILE A 139 10.58 -2.44 -0.23
C ILE A 139 9.89 -3.69 -0.81
N ILE A 140 10.17 -4.86 -0.24
CA ILE A 140 9.47 -6.11 -0.52
C ILE A 140 8.61 -6.46 0.68
N ALA A 141 7.33 -6.71 0.48
CA ALA A 141 6.35 -6.95 1.53
C ALA A 141 5.50 -8.20 1.30
N GLY A 142 4.92 -8.73 2.37
CA GLY A 142 3.90 -9.79 2.30
C GLY A 142 2.52 -9.28 1.88
N ALA A 143 1.48 -9.91 2.40
CA ALA A 143 0.09 -9.55 2.14
C ALA A 143 -0.38 -8.34 2.98
N ASN A 144 -1.40 -7.63 2.48
CA ASN A 144 -2.12 -6.57 3.19
C ASN A 144 -1.22 -5.41 3.68
N PHE A 145 -0.26 -4.98 2.87
CA PHE A 145 0.65 -3.86 3.21
C PHE A 145 -0.11 -2.52 3.30
N GLY A 146 0.25 -1.70 4.30
CA GLY A 146 -0.35 -0.40 4.58
C GLY A 146 -1.74 -0.48 5.22
N CYS A 147 -2.03 -1.55 5.97
CA CYS A 147 -3.33 -1.75 6.60
C CYS A 147 -3.57 -0.85 7.82
N GLY A 148 -4.77 -0.92 8.41
CA GLY A 148 -5.16 -0.06 9.53
C GLY A 148 -5.78 1.27 9.09
N SER A 149 -5.43 2.36 9.80
CA SER A 149 -6.11 3.65 9.64
C SER A 149 -5.66 4.42 8.39
N SER A 150 -6.53 5.31 7.89
CA SER A 150 -6.25 6.15 6.72
C SER A 150 -5.21 7.23 7.05
N ARG A 151 -3.93 6.94 6.77
CA ARG A 151 -2.82 7.88 6.90
C ARG A 151 -2.22 8.18 5.53
N GLU A 152 -2.34 9.43 5.09
CA GLU A 152 -1.68 9.93 3.86
C GLU A 152 -0.17 10.16 4.09
N HIS A 153 0.24 10.45 5.33
CA HIS A 153 1.64 10.50 5.73
C HIS A 153 2.41 9.18 5.53
N ALA A 154 1.74 8.02 5.45
CA ALA A 154 2.41 6.72 5.34
C ALA A 154 3.17 6.55 4.01
N PRO A 155 2.55 6.68 2.81
CA PRO A 155 3.31 6.66 1.55
C PRO A 155 4.28 7.85 1.44
N VAL A 156 3.94 9.02 1.99
CA VAL A 156 4.81 10.21 1.98
C VAL A 156 6.09 9.98 2.79
N ALA A 157 6.02 9.35 3.96
CA ALA A 157 7.21 9.02 4.76
C ALA A 157 8.16 8.08 3.98
N LEU A 158 7.62 7.08 3.29
CA LEU A 158 8.41 6.16 2.46
C LEU A 158 9.09 6.89 1.29
N GLY A 159 8.36 7.73 0.55
CA GLY A 159 8.92 8.53 -0.55
C GLY A 159 9.98 9.53 -0.06
N ALA A 160 9.68 10.24 1.03
CA ALA A 160 10.59 11.19 1.66
C ALA A 160 11.88 10.55 2.19
N ALA A 161 11.83 9.27 2.61
CA ALA A 161 13.00 8.50 2.98
C ALA A 161 13.88 8.14 1.78
N GLY A 162 13.36 8.20 0.55
CA GLY A 162 14.05 7.77 -0.67
C GLY A 162 13.60 6.42 -1.23
N ALA A 163 12.57 5.80 -0.67
CA ALA A 163 11.93 4.64 -1.30
C ALA A 163 11.29 5.07 -2.63
N ARG A 164 11.46 4.29 -3.69
CA ARG A 164 10.77 4.53 -4.96
C ARG A 164 9.59 3.57 -5.15
N ALA A 165 9.71 2.33 -4.69
CA ALA A 165 8.65 1.35 -4.88
C ALA A 165 8.48 0.44 -3.66
N VAL A 166 7.24 -0.02 -3.49
CA VAL A 166 6.92 -1.18 -2.67
C VAL A 166 6.47 -2.29 -3.63
N VAL A 167 6.90 -3.52 -3.39
CA VAL A 167 6.43 -4.73 -4.09
C VAL A 167 5.82 -5.66 -3.05
N ALA A 168 4.49 -5.76 -3.03
CA ALA A 168 3.74 -6.53 -2.03
C ALA A 168 2.90 -7.64 -2.67
N GLU A 169 2.49 -8.65 -1.91
CA GLU A 169 1.51 -9.64 -2.40
C GLU A 169 0.11 -9.02 -2.58
N SER A 170 -0.23 -8.07 -1.70
CA SER A 170 -1.45 -7.27 -1.77
C SER A 170 -1.36 -6.03 -0.89
N TYR A 171 -2.17 -5.01 -1.20
CA TYR A 171 -2.26 -3.77 -0.44
C TYR A 171 -3.61 -3.60 0.26
N ALA A 172 -3.59 -2.87 1.38
CA ALA A 172 -4.79 -2.23 1.88
C ALA A 172 -5.26 -1.15 0.89
N ARG A 173 -6.53 -1.22 0.48
CA ARG A 173 -7.13 -0.38 -0.57
C ARG A 173 -6.92 1.13 -0.37
N ILE A 174 -6.93 1.60 0.87
CA ILE A 174 -6.73 3.02 1.20
C ILE A 174 -5.28 3.43 0.94
N PHE A 175 -4.31 2.65 1.44
CA PHE A 175 -2.89 2.91 1.23
C PHE A 175 -2.50 2.89 -0.25
N PHE A 176 -3.00 1.91 -1.01
CA PHE A 176 -2.78 1.82 -2.46
C PHE A 176 -3.26 3.10 -3.17
N ARG A 177 -4.50 3.51 -2.91
CA ARG A 177 -5.07 4.75 -3.49
C ARG A 177 -4.25 5.98 -3.10
N ASN A 178 -3.85 6.09 -1.84
CA ASN A 178 -3.06 7.23 -1.35
C ASN A 178 -1.69 7.28 -2.03
N SER A 179 -1.02 6.14 -2.19
CA SER A 179 0.27 6.02 -2.91
C SER A 179 0.17 6.50 -4.36
N VAL A 180 -0.87 6.06 -5.09
CA VAL A 180 -1.13 6.50 -6.46
C VAL A 180 -1.51 8.00 -6.53
N ALA A 181 -2.22 8.52 -5.53
CA ALA A 181 -2.65 9.92 -5.49
C ALA A 181 -1.53 10.90 -5.11
N THR A 182 -0.59 10.50 -4.25
CA THR A 182 0.55 11.34 -3.85
C THR A 182 1.73 11.24 -4.82
N GLY A 183 1.92 10.09 -5.49
CA GLY A 183 3.06 9.86 -6.38
C GLY A 183 4.39 9.66 -5.66
N GLU A 184 4.38 9.47 -4.34
CA GLU A 184 5.58 9.33 -3.50
C GLU A 184 6.28 7.99 -3.70
N ILE A 185 5.50 6.93 -3.95
CA ILE A 185 5.97 5.57 -4.18
C ILE A 185 5.11 4.85 -5.22
N TYR A 186 5.71 3.91 -5.95
CA TYR A 186 5.01 2.95 -6.81
C TYR A 186 4.50 1.76 -5.98
N PRO A 187 3.18 1.55 -5.83
CA PRO A 187 2.63 0.36 -5.17
C PRO A 187 2.45 -0.78 -6.20
N VAL A 188 3.38 -1.74 -6.23
CA VAL A 188 3.38 -2.84 -7.20
C VAL A 188 2.94 -4.14 -6.54
N GLU A 189 1.99 -4.85 -7.14
CA GLU A 189 1.57 -6.17 -6.65
C GLU A 189 2.33 -7.30 -7.35
N THR A 190 2.74 -8.33 -6.61
CA THR A 190 3.27 -9.59 -7.17
C THR A 190 2.15 -10.62 -7.37
N GLU A 191 2.29 -11.51 -8.35
CA GLU A 191 1.47 -12.73 -8.44
C GLU A 191 2.05 -13.88 -7.60
N THR A 192 3.31 -13.78 -7.17
CA THR A 192 4.01 -14.82 -6.43
C THR A 192 3.76 -14.70 -4.92
N VAL A 193 2.90 -15.59 -4.39
CA VAL A 193 2.70 -15.77 -2.94
C VAL A 193 3.99 -16.29 -2.30
N GLY A 194 4.39 -15.72 -1.17
CA GLY A 194 5.60 -16.04 -0.43
C GLY A 194 6.88 -15.35 -0.90
N MET A 195 6.82 -14.46 -1.90
CA MET A 195 7.99 -13.80 -2.50
C MET A 195 8.91 -13.13 -1.45
N PHE A 196 8.33 -12.49 -0.44
CA PHE A 196 9.08 -11.83 0.64
C PHE A 196 9.89 -12.80 1.50
N ARG A 197 9.52 -14.09 1.54
CA ARG A 197 10.25 -15.12 2.31
C ARG A 197 11.47 -15.67 1.56
N GLU A 198 11.58 -15.35 0.28
CA GLU A 198 12.69 -15.76 -0.58
C GLU A 198 13.74 -14.66 -0.79
N CYS A 199 13.46 -13.44 -0.32
CA CYS A 199 14.36 -12.29 -0.36
C CYS A 199 14.84 -11.95 1.06
N THR A 200 16.04 -11.40 1.18
CA THR A 200 16.60 -10.92 2.45
C THR A 200 16.85 -9.41 2.38
N THR A 201 16.64 -8.69 3.49
CA THR A 201 17.00 -7.26 3.56
C THR A 201 18.49 -7.07 3.24
N GLY A 202 18.77 -6.25 2.23
CA GLY A 202 20.11 -6.07 1.65
C GLY A 202 20.33 -6.77 0.32
N ASP A 203 19.41 -7.66 -0.12
CA ASP A 203 19.50 -8.28 -1.45
C ASP A 203 19.46 -7.22 -2.57
N VAL A 204 20.37 -7.32 -3.53
CA VAL A 204 20.39 -6.40 -4.68
C VAL A 204 19.33 -6.82 -5.68
N VAL A 205 18.30 -5.99 -5.85
CA VAL A 205 17.18 -6.28 -6.75
C VAL A 205 17.06 -5.25 -7.86
N THR A 206 16.35 -5.61 -8.92
CA THR A 206 15.96 -4.72 -10.01
C THR A 206 14.49 -4.88 -10.30
N LEU A 207 13.74 -3.80 -10.09
CA LEU A 207 12.32 -3.70 -10.39
C LEU A 207 12.16 -3.06 -11.76
N ASP A 208 11.65 -3.81 -12.74
CA ASP A 208 11.29 -3.34 -14.08
C ASP A 208 9.76 -3.25 -14.18
N LEU A 209 9.26 -2.02 -14.08
CA LEU A 209 7.83 -1.72 -14.15
C LEU A 209 7.26 -1.94 -15.56
N ALA A 210 8.05 -1.63 -16.60
CA ALA A 210 7.63 -1.82 -17.99
C ALA A 210 7.51 -3.30 -18.35
N GLY A 211 8.49 -4.11 -17.95
CA GLY A 211 8.46 -5.57 -18.07
C GLY A 211 7.60 -6.28 -17.02
N SER A 212 7.05 -5.56 -16.04
CA SER A 212 6.27 -6.12 -14.91
C SER A 212 6.99 -7.28 -14.20
N ARG A 213 8.25 -7.06 -13.80
CA ARG A 213 9.10 -8.08 -13.16
C ARG A 213 10.03 -7.52 -12.09
N LEU A 214 10.39 -8.37 -11.13
CA LEU A 214 11.42 -8.13 -10.13
C LEU A 214 12.51 -9.20 -10.26
N ILE A 215 13.76 -8.78 -10.44
CA ILE A 215 14.92 -9.68 -10.51
C ILE A 215 15.72 -9.51 -9.22
N ASN A 216 15.93 -10.58 -8.46
CA ASN A 216 16.85 -10.61 -7.32
C ASN A 216 18.22 -11.13 -7.80
N HIS A 217 19.22 -10.25 -7.85
CA HIS A 217 20.57 -10.57 -8.34
C HIS A 217 21.39 -11.35 -7.31
N THR A 218 21.07 -11.27 -6.01
CA THR A 218 21.73 -12.09 -4.99
C THR A 218 21.37 -13.56 -5.13
N THR A 219 20.07 -13.86 -5.36
CA THR A 219 19.55 -15.24 -5.44
C THR A 219 19.43 -15.78 -6.86
N GLY A 220 19.51 -14.91 -7.87
CA GLY A 220 19.31 -15.24 -9.29
C GLY A 220 17.86 -15.53 -9.67
N LYS A 221 16.89 -15.20 -8.81
CA LYS A 221 15.46 -15.43 -9.04
C LYS A 221 14.79 -14.25 -9.74
N GLU A 222 13.80 -14.55 -10.58
CA GLU A 222 12.92 -13.58 -11.24
C GLU A 222 11.47 -13.83 -10.83
N TYR A 223 10.75 -12.76 -10.50
CA TYR A 223 9.35 -12.78 -10.07
C TYR A 223 8.49 -11.96 -11.02
N LYS A 224 7.35 -12.53 -11.42
CA LYS A 224 6.37 -11.86 -12.27
C LYS A 224 5.44 -11.00 -11.42
N LEU A 225 5.34 -9.73 -11.79
CA LEU A 225 4.48 -8.75 -11.13
C LEU A 225 3.19 -8.56 -11.92
N LYS A 226 2.17 -8.04 -11.25
CA LYS A 226 0.96 -7.58 -11.92
C LYS A 226 1.28 -6.27 -12.64
N PRO A 227 0.83 -6.08 -13.89
CA PRO A 227 1.01 -4.81 -14.58
C PRO A 227 0.25 -3.73 -13.81
N ILE A 228 0.99 -2.70 -13.40
CA ILE A 228 0.39 -1.43 -12.99
C ILE A 228 -0.15 -0.82 -14.30
N GLY A 229 -1.48 -0.66 -14.40
CA GLY A 229 -2.13 -0.33 -15.68
C GLY A 229 -1.80 1.10 -16.16
N ASP A 230 -2.41 1.53 -17.27
CA ASP A 230 -2.22 2.85 -17.93
C ASP A 230 -2.54 4.10 -17.05
N ALA A 231 -2.70 3.94 -15.73
CA ALA A 231 -2.55 5.02 -14.79
C ALA A 231 -1.13 5.59 -14.92
N GLU A 232 -0.99 6.70 -15.64
CA GLU A 232 0.25 7.48 -15.73
C GLU A 232 0.78 7.78 -14.32
N LEU A 233 1.69 6.94 -13.86
CA LEU A 233 2.37 7.14 -12.58
C LEU A 233 3.37 8.27 -12.74
N LYS A 234 2.84 9.48 -12.53
CA LYS A 234 3.57 10.71 -12.26
C LYS A 234 4.14 10.67 -10.84
N ALA A 235 4.88 9.61 -10.54
CA ALA A 235 5.79 9.66 -9.41
C ALA A 235 6.94 10.59 -9.79
N VAL A 236 7.31 11.44 -8.82
CA VAL A 236 8.29 12.52 -9.01
C VAL A 236 9.71 11.98 -8.81
#